data_AF-A0A2T6DKM6-F1
#
_entry.id   AF-A0A2T6DKM6-F1
#
_cell.length_a   1.000
_cell.length_b   1.000
_cell.length_c   1.000
_cell.angle_alpha   90.00
_cell.angle_beta   90.00
_cell.angle_gamma   90.00
#
_symmetry.space_group_name_H-M   'P 1'
#
loop_
_entity.id
_entity.type
_entity.pdbx_description
1 polymer ?
#
loop_
_entity_poly.entity_id
_entity_poly.type
_entity_poly.pdbx_seq_one_letter_code
_entity_poly.pdbx_strand_id
1 'polypeptide(L)'
;MKLTTRILGWIPLGAVLLIVALVYGAWATAFVQLGRRPLPSMDDPKYIGGISTLISNASTILILVLLVCWILAMCANAVIAVHPRVTDKRWWLVRFAYGLIAMLLLLLSVRHSPGEALTWFID
;
A
#
# COMPACT_ATOMS: atom_id res chain seq x y z
N MET A 1 -4.23 27.15 8.37
CA MET A 1 -4.91 25.82 8.44
C MET A 1 -5.15 25.10 7.10
N LYS A 2 -4.60 25.55 5.94
CA LYS A 2 -4.98 25.00 4.62
C LYS A 2 -4.07 23.89 4.06
N LEU A 3 -2.80 23.79 4.48
CA LEU A 3 -1.85 22.86 3.86
C LEU A 3 -1.84 21.48 4.55
N THR A 4 -1.74 21.45 5.88
CA THR A 4 -1.71 20.21 6.67
C THR A 4 -2.97 19.36 6.46
N THR A 5 -4.13 20.01 6.42
CA THR A 5 -5.43 19.37 6.13
C THR A 5 -5.55 18.87 4.69
N ARG A 6 -4.89 19.52 3.72
CA ARG A 6 -4.83 19.00 2.35
C ARG A 6 -3.99 17.74 2.28
N ILE A 7 -2.80 17.75 2.88
CA ILE A 7 -1.89 16.59 2.88
C ILE A 7 -2.55 15.40 3.58
N LEU A 8 -3.13 15.61 4.77
CA LEU A 8 -3.74 14.54 5.57
C LEU A 8 -4.82 13.76 4.80
N GLY A 9 -5.61 14.46 4.00
CA GLY A 9 -6.68 13.84 3.22
C GLY A 9 -6.18 12.93 2.09
N TRP A 10 -4.95 13.09 1.62
CA TRP A 10 -4.36 12.27 0.55
C TRP A 10 -3.49 11.12 1.07
N ILE A 11 -3.18 11.10 2.37
CA ILE A 11 -2.39 10.02 3.00
C ILE A 11 -2.96 8.63 2.70
N PRO A 12 -4.29 8.37 2.78
CA PRO A 12 -4.80 7.03 2.49
C PRO A 12 -4.50 6.56 1.06
N LEU A 13 -4.70 7.43 0.07
CA LEU A 13 -4.40 7.08 -1.32
C LEU A 13 -2.89 6.88 -1.51
N GLY A 14 -2.07 7.80 -1.01
CA GLY A 14 -0.61 7.73 -1.12
C GLY A 14 -0.04 6.48 -0.46
N ALA A 15 -0.55 6.08 0.70
CA ALA A 15 -0.13 4.87 1.40
C ALA A 15 -0.37 3.61 0.56
N VAL A 16 -1.55 3.49 -0.07
CA VAL A 16 -1.85 2.33 -0.93
C VAL A 16 -0.94 2.29 -2.16
N LEU A 17 -0.71 3.44 -2.82
CA LEU A 17 0.18 3.51 -3.97
C LEU A 17 1.63 3.15 -3.62
N LEU A 18 2.11 3.59 -2.45
CA LEU A 18 3.44 3.22 -1.96
C LEU A 18 3.53 1.73 -1.62
N ILE A 19 2.49 1.12 -1.05
CA ILE A 19 2.44 -0.33 -0.81
C ILE A 19 2.59 -1.08 -2.14
N VAL A 20 1.85 -0.69 -3.18
CA VAL A 20 1.99 -1.29 -4.52
C VAL A 20 3.42 -1.13 -5.03
N ALA A 21 4.01 0.06 -4.94
CA ALA A 21 5.37 0.31 -5.40
C ALA A 21 6.41 -0.54 -4.65
N LEU A 22 6.24 -0.74 -3.35
CA LEU A 22 7.13 -1.59 -2.54
C LEU A 22 7.03 -3.06 -2.94
N VAL A 23 5.81 -3.59 -3.10
CA VAL A 23 5.59 -4.98 -3.52
C VAL A 23 6.19 -5.23 -4.90
N TYR A 24 5.90 -4.38 -5.88
CA TYR A 24 6.43 -4.53 -7.23
C TYR A 24 7.93 -4.26 -7.31
N GLY A 25 8.47 -3.36 -6.47
CA GLY A 25 9.90 -3.13 -6.34
C GLY A 25 10.63 -4.38 -5.82
N ALA A 26 10.12 -4.99 -4.75
CA ALA A 26 10.65 -6.24 -4.21
C ALA A 26 10.57 -7.37 -5.25
N TRP A 27 9.42 -7.53 -5.92
CA TRP A 27 9.26 -8.54 -6.97
C TRP A 27 10.20 -8.31 -8.16
N ALA A 28 10.36 -7.08 -8.63
CA ALA A 28 11.26 -6.74 -9.73
C ALA A 28 12.73 -7.04 -9.37
N THR A 29 13.13 -6.78 -8.12
CA THR A 29 14.48 -7.12 -7.66
C THR A 29 14.70 -8.62 -7.61
N ALA A 30 13.71 -9.41 -7.17
CA ALA A 30 13.76 -10.86 -7.23
C ALA A 30 13.81 -11.38 -8.66
N PHE A 31 13.02 -10.80 -9.58
CA PHE A 31 13.04 -11.15 -11.01
C PHE A 31 14.43 -10.96 -11.61
N VAL A 32 15.06 -9.80 -11.37
CA VAL A 32 16.42 -9.50 -11.86
C VAL A 32 17.44 -10.47 -11.27
N GLN A 33 17.33 -10.80 -9.98
CA GLN A 33 18.29 -11.67 -9.31
C GLN A 33 18.15 -13.15 -9.72
N LEU A 34 16.93 -13.62 -9.96
CA LEU A 34 16.66 -15.00 -10.40
C LEU A 34 16.87 -15.19 -11.91
N GLY A 35 16.83 -14.12 -12.70
CA GLY A 35 16.86 -14.17 -14.16
C GLY A 35 15.61 -14.81 -14.79
N ARG A 36 14.59 -15.08 -13.97
CA ARG A 36 13.29 -15.65 -14.36
C ARG A 36 12.19 -15.07 -13.48
N ARG A 37 10.94 -15.31 -13.88
CA ARG A 37 9.77 -14.93 -13.08
C ARG A 37 9.81 -15.62 -11.70
N PRO A 38 9.72 -14.87 -10.58
CA PRO A 38 9.54 -15.44 -9.25
C PRO A 38 8.23 -16.21 -9.19
N LEU A 39 8.29 -17.45 -8.74
CA LEU A 39 7.11 -18.30 -8.56
C LEU A 39 6.65 -18.22 -7.11
N PRO A 40 5.35 -17.97 -6.85
CA PRO A 40 4.77 -18.13 -5.51
C PRO A 40 5.10 -19.53 -4.96
N SER A 41 5.22 -19.66 -3.65
CA SER A 41 5.53 -20.91 -2.90
C SER A 41 6.89 -21.58 -3.13
N MET A 42 7.62 -21.28 -4.22
CA MET A 42 8.94 -21.87 -4.50
C MET A 42 10.09 -20.90 -4.26
N ASP A 43 9.92 -19.63 -4.61
CA ASP A 43 10.97 -18.62 -4.54
C ASP A 43 10.74 -17.65 -3.37
N ASP A 44 10.65 -18.16 -2.15
CA ASP A 44 10.40 -17.31 -0.97
C ASP A 44 11.50 -16.23 -0.84
N PRO A 45 11.13 -14.94 -0.80
CA PRO A 45 12.09 -13.84 -0.73
C PRO A 45 13.09 -13.93 0.43
N LYS A 46 12.76 -14.68 1.48
CA LYS A 46 13.66 -14.93 2.63
C LYS A 46 14.83 -15.85 2.29
N TYR A 47 14.67 -16.73 1.31
CA TYR A 47 15.67 -17.75 0.96
C TYR A 47 16.42 -17.47 -0.35
N ILE A 48 15.96 -16.52 -1.18
CA ILE A 48 16.70 -16.08 -2.39
C ILE A 48 18.09 -15.50 -2.02
N GLY A 49 18.21 -14.88 -0.84
CA GLY A 49 19.43 -14.29 -0.33
C GLY A 49 19.81 -12.97 -1.02
N GLY A 50 20.86 -12.32 -0.51
CA GLY A 50 21.41 -11.09 -1.12
C GLY A 50 20.50 -9.87 -1.02
N ILE A 51 20.41 -9.11 -2.11
CA ILE A 51 19.72 -7.82 -2.14
C ILE A 51 18.19 -7.99 -2.08
N SER A 52 17.63 -9.02 -2.75
CA SER A 52 16.18 -9.25 -2.75
C SER A 52 15.61 -9.48 -1.35
N THR A 53 16.32 -10.23 -0.49
CA THR A 53 15.90 -10.47 0.90
C THR A 53 15.92 -9.20 1.74
N LEU A 54 16.95 -8.35 1.59
CA LEU A 54 17.02 -7.06 2.28
C LEU A 54 15.87 -6.14 1.86
N ILE A 55 15.60 -6.05 0.55
CA ILE A 55 14.53 -5.21 0.00
C ILE A 55 13.16 -5.74 0.42
N SER A 56 12.95 -7.07 0.40
CA SER A 56 11.70 -7.67 0.84
C SER A 56 11.43 -7.40 2.32
N ASN A 57 12.42 -7.61 3.20
CA ASN A 57 12.27 -7.34 4.63
C ASN A 57 11.99 -5.86 4.91
N ALA A 58 12.72 -4.95 4.26
CA ALA A 58 12.47 -3.51 4.39
C ALA A 58 11.07 -3.14 3.88
N SER A 59 10.66 -3.70 2.74
CA SER A 59 9.33 -3.48 2.16
C SER A 59 8.23 -3.97 3.10
N THR A 60 8.37 -5.15 3.71
CA THR A 60 7.41 -5.69 4.67
C THR A 60 7.22 -4.76 5.87
N ILE A 61 8.30 -4.28 6.48
CA ILE A 61 8.24 -3.34 7.60
C ILE A 61 7.55 -2.03 7.17
N LEU A 62 7.94 -1.48 6.02
CA LEU A 62 7.36 -0.25 5.49
C LEU A 62 5.87 -0.41 5.16
N ILE A 63 5.46 -1.55 4.59
CA ILE A 63 4.05 -1.85 4.31
C ILE A 63 3.24 -1.87 5.61
N LEU A 64 3.74 -2.50 6.67
CA LEU A 64 3.05 -2.51 7.98
C LEU A 64 2.89 -1.08 8.53
N VAL A 65 3.93 -0.25 8.45
CA VAL A 65 3.86 1.16 8.87
C VAL A 65 2.85 1.93 8.01
N LEU A 66 2.87 1.76 6.69
CA LEU A 66 1.93 2.40 5.77
C LEU A 66 0.48 1.97 6.00
N LEU A 67 0.24 0.70 6.36
CA LEU A 67 -1.09 0.20 6.74
C LEU A 67 -1.59 0.87 8.02
N VAL A 68 -0.75 0.98 9.05
CA VAL A 68 -1.11 1.71 10.29
C VAL A 68 -1.42 3.17 9.98
N CYS A 69 -0.57 3.83 9.18
CA CYS A 69 -0.81 5.21 8.74
C CYS A 69 -2.11 5.36 7.94
N TRP A 70 -2.42 4.39 7.07
CA TRP A 70 -3.66 4.36 6.30
C TRP A 70 -4.89 4.27 7.22
N ILE A 71 -4.89 3.36 8.20
CA ILE A 71 -5.98 3.22 9.17
C ILE A 71 -6.18 4.52 9.93
N LEU A 72 -5.11 5.09 10.49
CA LEU A 72 -5.17 6.34 11.26
C LEU A 72 -5.69 7.51 10.41
N ALA A 73 -5.24 7.62 9.16
CA ALA A 73 -5.68 8.67 8.24
C ALA A 73 -7.15 8.49 7.81
N MET A 74 -7.60 7.25 7.61
CA MET A 74 -9.01 6.94 7.32
C MET A 74 -9.91 7.29 8.51
N CYS A 75 -9.52 6.92 9.73
CA CYS A 75 -10.23 7.31 10.95
C CYS A 75 -10.29 8.84 11.10
N ALA A 76 -9.17 9.54 10.89
CA ALA A 76 -9.13 11.00 10.95
C ALA A 76 -10.06 11.63 9.91
N ASN A 77 -10.05 11.15 8.66
CA ASN A 77 -10.93 11.62 7.60
C ASN A 77 -12.41 11.38 7.94
N ALA A 78 -12.75 10.23 8.52
CA ALA A 78 -14.12 9.91 8.95
C ALA A 78 -14.59 10.85 10.08
N VAL A 79 -13.77 11.07 11.11
CA VAL A 79 -14.08 11.98 12.21
C VAL A 79 -14.29 13.41 11.69
N ILE A 80 -13.40 13.90 10.82
CA ILE A 80 -13.49 15.25 10.23
C ILE A 80 -14.74 15.38 9.35
N ALA A 81 -15.10 14.33 8.60
CA ALA A 81 -16.26 14.33 7.72
C ALA A 81 -17.59 14.45 8.49
N VAL A 82 -17.68 13.88 9.69
CA VAL A 82 -18.90 13.92 10.53
C VAL A 82 -18.94 15.19 11.40
N HIS A 83 -17.78 15.79 11.71
CA HIS A 83 -17.69 16.91 12.65
C HIS A 83 -18.56 18.12 12.25
N PRO A 84 -19.42 18.65 13.13
CA PRO A 84 -20.45 19.63 12.78
C PRO A 84 -19.89 20.97 12.27
N ARG A 85 -18.69 21.36 12.73
CA ARG A 85 -18.07 22.67 12.43
C ARG A 85 -17.26 22.73 11.12
N VAL A 86 -17.16 21.64 10.36
CA VAL A 86 -16.36 21.60 9.12
C VAL A 86 -17.21 22.05 7.94
N THR A 87 -16.76 23.08 7.22
CA THR A 87 -17.51 23.68 6.09
C THR A 87 -17.34 22.91 4.76
N ASP A 88 -16.36 22.00 4.65
CA ASP A 88 -16.01 21.28 3.41
C ASP A 88 -16.19 19.74 3.51
N LYS A 89 -17.21 19.26 4.23
CA LYS A 89 -17.41 17.82 4.52
C LYS A 89 -17.43 16.94 3.27
N ARG A 90 -18.01 17.43 2.16
CA ARG A 90 -18.10 16.70 0.88
C ARG A 90 -16.71 16.28 0.37
N TRP A 91 -15.72 17.17 0.43
CA TRP A 91 -14.37 16.86 -0.04
C TRP A 91 -13.65 15.85 0.86
N TRP A 92 -13.91 15.87 2.17
CA TRP A 92 -13.38 14.87 3.10
C TRP A 92 -13.98 13.49 2.87
N LEU A 93 -15.28 13.40 2.60
CA LEU A 93 -15.95 12.15 2.22
C LEU A 93 -15.39 11.59 0.91
N VAL A 94 -15.17 12.44 -0.09
CA VAL A 94 -14.58 12.03 -1.38
C VAL A 94 -13.17 11.46 -1.17
N ARG A 95 -12.34 12.10 -0.35
CA ARG A 95 -10.98 11.62 -0.04
C ARG A 95 -10.98 10.31 0.74
N PHE A 96 -11.89 10.16 1.71
CA PHE A 96 -12.12 8.90 2.40
C PHE A 96 -12.52 7.79 1.41
N ALA A 97 -13.47 8.09 0.51
CA ALA A 97 -13.90 7.14 -0.52
C ALA A 97 -12.75 6.73 -1.45
N TYR A 98 -11.90 7.65 -1.90
CA TYR A 98 -10.72 7.31 -2.70
C TYR A 98 -9.74 6.40 -1.95
N GLY A 99 -9.48 6.67 -0.67
CA GLY A 99 -8.64 5.82 0.17
C GLY A 99 -9.19 4.40 0.31
N LEU A 100 -10.51 4.29 0.49
CA LEU A 100 -11.22 3.00 0.57
C LEU A 100 -11.18 2.25 -0.76
N ILE A 101 -11.52 2.92 -1.86
CA ILE A 101 -11.52 2.35 -3.22
C ILE A 101 -10.11 1.87 -3.59
N ALA A 102 -9.08 2.66 -3.29
CA ALA A 102 -7.70 2.26 -3.54
C ALA A 102 -7.34 0.97 -2.80
N MET A 103 -7.68 0.85 -1.51
CA MET A 103 -7.44 -0.37 -0.74
C MET A 103 -8.23 -1.56 -1.30
N LEU A 104 -9.50 -1.36 -1.67
CA LEU A 104 -10.29 -2.42 -2.30
C LEU A 104 -9.69 -2.88 -3.63
N LEU A 105 -9.20 -1.95 -4.45
CA LEU A 105 -8.49 -2.28 -5.69
C LEU A 105 -7.19 -3.03 -5.43
N LEU A 106 -6.43 -2.67 -4.40
CA LEU A 106 -5.25 -3.43 -3.97
C LEU A 106 -5.64 -4.87 -3.61
N LEU A 107 -6.66 -5.06 -2.78
CA LEU A 107 -7.15 -6.39 -2.38
C LEU A 107 -7.65 -7.19 -3.59
N LEU A 108 -8.37 -6.56 -4.52
CA LEU A 108 -8.80 -7.21 -5.77
C LEU A 108 -7.61 -7.57 -6.66
N SER A 109 -6.56 -6.75 -6.66
CA SER A 109 -5.34 -7.02 -7.42
C SER A 109 -4.56 -8.20 -6.85
N VAL A 110 -4.68 -8.54 -5.57
CA VAL A 110 -4.14 -9.80 -5.03
C VAL A 110 -4.79 -11.00 -5.75
N ARG A 111 -6.09 -10.92 -6.05
CA ARG A 111 -6.84 -12.00 -6.70
C ARG A 111 -6.54 -12.14 -8.20
N HIS A 112 -6.22 -11.04 -8.88
CA HIS A 112 -5.90 -11.01 -10.32
C HIS A 112 -4.40 -10.82 -10.58
N SER A 113 -3.54 -11.03 -9.57
CA SER A 113 -2.16 -10.53 -9.47
C SER A 113 -1.37 -10.60 -10.78
N PRO A 114 -1.12 -9.45 -11.45
CA PRO A 114 -0.24 -9.39 -12.60
C PRO A 114 1.13 -9.95 -12.22
N GLY A 115 1.61 -10.95 -12.96
CA GLY A 115 2.90 -11.57 -12.68
C GLY A 115 2.97 -12.33 -11.34
N GLU A 116 1.85 -12.53 -10.65
CA GLU A 116 1.78 -13.14 -9.31
C GLU A 116 2.63 -12.40 -8.24
N ALA A 117 2.95 -11.12 -8.47
CA ALA A 117 3.80 -10.34 -7.56
C ALA A 117 3.23 -10.17 -6.15
N LEU A 118 1.93 -9.87 -6.03
CA LEU A 118 1.26 -9.72 -4.74
C LEU A 118 1.12 -11.06 -4.02
N THR A 119 0.76 -12.11 -4.75
CA THR A 119 0.67 -13.47 -4.20
C THR A 119 2.03 -13.96 -3.73
N TRP A 120 3.09 -13.75 -4.53
CA TRP A 120 4.46 -14.10 -4.20
C TRP A 120 5.00 -13.33 -2.97
N PHE A 121 4.59 -12.08 -2.79
CA PHE A 121 5.04 -11.28 -1.64
C PHE A 121 4.30 -11.64 -0.34
N ILE A 122 3.09 -12.19 -0.44
CA ILE A 122 2.26 -12.56 0.71
C ILE A 122 2.53 -14.00 1.17
N ASP A 123 2.90 -14.90 0.25
CA ASP A 123 3.36 -16.27 0.53
C ASP A 123 4.62 -16.28 1.42
#